data_AF-A0AAD8N5D6-F1
#
_entry.id   AF-A0AAD8N5D6-F1
#
_cell.length_a   1.000
_cell.length_b   1.000
_cell.length_c   1.000
_cell.angle_alpha   90.00
_cell.angle_beta   90.00
_cell.angle_gamma   90.00
#
_symmetry.space_group_name_H-M   'P 1'
#
loop_
_entity.id
_entity.type
_entity.pdbx_description
1 polymer ?
#
loop_
_entity_poly.entity_id
_entity_poly.type
_entity_poly.pdbx_seq_one_letter_code
_entity_poly.pdbx_strand_id
1 'polypeptide(L)'
;MLYKQELSQVKRWWAAMEIDSKFPQFRSRVVEGYFWALGTSFQPCYALGRIMYTKVLCVVSVTDDLYDSYGTADELNTYTKAIQRLDIENIDGLPDHSKEISEAQDKFTNLLQKIYLEQPNNREIVRLVLGCVGRGGEGHSGQRIRDEILVLQRNNNCKGGMMEEWHQKLHNNSSPNDVVICEALLNYVRCGFRIDVYWKTLTERGLTKSVLASYDRPIVSEPKFSPDTKDGLIRDFTSYLKTLKFQALILAYQQEAIWCNKKYVPHFKEYIINGMATTALCMLGVSIILGMGHVDTTQACNWATNKPEVVVVTDKMARIINDIVGHEYLDMLILNLWVLLFI
;
A
#
# COMPACT_ATOMS: atom_id res chain seq x y z
N MET A 1 14.12 -20.41 -23.86
CA MET A 1 15.40 -19.74 -23.53
C MET A 1 15.17 -18.38 -22.88
N LEU A 2 14.23 -17.58 -23.39
CA LEU A 2 13.81 -16.28 -22.85
C LEU A 2 13.54 -16.26 -21.33
N TYR A 3 12.61 -17.09 -20.83
CA TYR A 3 12.23 -17.07 -19.41
C TYR A 3 13.38 -17.38 -18.43
N LYS A 4 14.34 -18.22 -18.85
CA LYS A 4 15.53 -18.53 -18.05
C LYS A 4 16.46 -17.31 -17.91
N GLN A 5 16.53 -16.46 -18.95
CA GLN A 5 17.32 -15.23 -18.94
C GLN A 5 16.69 -14.19 -18.01
N GLU A 6 15.36 -14.04 -18.06
CA GLU A 6 14.60 -13.17 -17.16
C GLU A 6 14.78 -13.59 -15.70
N LEU A 7 14.59 -14.89 -15.38
CA LEU A 7 14.79 -15.41 -14.03
C LEU A 7 16.24 -15.21 -13.56
N SER A 8 17.24 -15.40 -14.43
CA SER A 8 18.64 -15.13 -14.11
C SER A 8 18.90 -13.66 -13.78
N GLN A 9 18.21 -12.73 -14.45
CA GLN A 9 18.29 -11.31 -14.13
C GLN A 9 17.70 -11.00 -12.75
N VAL A 10 16.54 -11.57 -12.40
CA VAL A 10 15.93 -11.37 -11.08
C VAL A 10 16.79 -12.01 -9.98
N LYS A 11 17.34 -13.22 -10.20
CA LYS A 11 18.24 -13.88 -9.24
C LYS A 11 19.49 -13.05 -8.95
N ARG A 12 20.12 -12.47 -9.98
CA ARG A 12 21.28 -11.57 -9.79
C ARG A 12 20.90 -10.32 -9.01
N TRP A 13 19.74 -9.73 -9.31
CA TRP A 13 19.22 -8.59 -8.56
C TRP A 13 18.99 -8.96 -7.09
N TRP A 14 18.33 -10.08 -6.79
CA TRP A 14 18.07 -10.54 -5.43
C TRP A 14 19.35 -10.82 -4.65
N ALA A 15 20.31 -11.51 -5.28
CA ALA A 15 21.61 -11.78 -4.66
C ALA A 15 22.36 -10.49 -4.30
N ALA A 16 22.28 -9.45 -5.14
CA ALA A 16 22.89 -8.14 -4.86
C ALA A 16 22.24 -7.41 -3.68
N MET A 17 21.04 -7.79 -3.26
CA MET A 17 20.38 -7.24 -2.06
C MET A 17 20.91 -7.88 -0.77
N GLU A 18 21.58 -9.03 -0.87
CA GLU A 18 22.11 -9.78 0.28
C GLU A 18 21.04 -10.10 1.34
N ILE A 19 19.77 -10.22 0.94
CA ILE A 19 18.66 -10.51 1.86
C ILE A 19 18.84 -11.89 2.49
N ASP A 20 19.14 -12.91 1.67
CA ASP A 20 19.30 -14.28 2.16
C ASP A 20 20.43 -14.41 3.21
N SER A 21 21.49 -13.61 3.10
CA SER A 21 22.62 -13.66 4.04
C SER A 21 22.40 -12.79 5.27
N LYS A 22 21.74 -11.62 5.13
CA LYS A 22 21.51 -10.68 6.24
C LYS A 22 20.26 -10.99 7.05
N PHE A 23 19.27 -11.59 6.40
CA PHE A 23 17.98 -11.94 6.98
C PHE A 23 17.61 -13.39 6.59
N PRO A 24 18.38 -14.39 7.04
CA PRO A 24 18.14 -15.79 6.70
C PRO A 24 16.78 -16.31 7.18
N GLN A 25 16.12 -15.58 8.08
CA GLN A 25 14.76 -15.86 8.53
C GLN A 25 13.69 -15.52 7.47
N PHE A 26 13.96 -14.62 6.52
CA PHE A 26 12.99 -14.26 5.48
C PHE A 26 13.02 -15.26 4.33
N ARG A 27 11.84 -15.55 3.79
CA ARG A 27 11.65 -16.50 2.69
C ARG A 27 12.10 -15.88 1.37
N SER A 28 12.99 -16.57 0.65
CA SER A 28 13.30 -16.21 -0.74
C SER A 28 12.17 -16.67 -1.66
N ARG A 29 11.45 -15.72 -2.28
CA ARG A 29 10.33 -15.98 -3.19
C ARG A 29 10.66 -15.73 -4.67
N VAL A 30 11.95 -15.73 -5.03
CA VAL A 30 12.40 -15.35 -6.39
C VAL A 30 11.87 -16.30 -7.46
N VAL A 31 11.92 -17.61 -7.23
CA VAL A 31 11.51 -18.61 -8.24
C VAL A 31 10.00 -18.71 -8.31
N GLU A 32 9.34 -18.79 -7.15
CA GLU A 32 7.88 -18.85 -7.01
C GLU A 32 7.24 -17.57 -7.55
N GLY A 33 7.82 -16.42 -7.22
CA GLY A 33 7.33 -15.13 -7.71
C GLY A 33 7.47 -14.95 -9.20
N TYR A 34 8.55 -15.46 -9.79
CA TYR A 34 8.71 -15.47 -11.23
C TYR A 34 7.72 -16.43 -11.90
N PHE A 35 7.45 -17.57 -11.29
CA PHE A 35 6.43 -18.50 -11.75
C PHE A 35 5.03 -17.86 -11.73
N TRP A 36 4.70 -17.09 -10.68
CA TRP A 36 3.45 -16.33 -10.61
C TRP A 36 3.38 -15.25 -11.70
N ALA A 37 4.46 -14.50 -11.91
CA ALA A 37 4.54 -13.49 -12.98
C ALA A 37 4.31 -14.10 -14.37
N LEU A 38 4.85 -15.30 -14.59
CA LEU A 38 4.68 -16.05 -15.83
C LEU A 38 3.22 -16.47 -16.04
N GLY A 39 2.54 -16.93 -14.98
CA GLY A 39 1.10 -17.24 -15.02
C GLY A 39 0.24 -16.04 -15.39
N THR A 40 0.58 -14.86 -14.87
CA THR A 40 -0.17 -13.62 -15.15
C THR A 40 0.07 -13.08 -16.56
N SER A 41 1.27 -13.25 -17.11
CA SER A 41 1.68 -12.61 -18.37
C SER A 41 2.73 -13.42 -19.12
N PHE A 42 2.35 -14.53 -19.76
CA PHE A 42 3.32 -15.45 -20.38
C PHE A 42 3.90 -14.94 -21.72
N GLN A 43 3.23 -14.02 -22.39
CA GLN A 43 3.59 -13.57 -23.74
C GLN A 43 5.00 -12.92 -23.76
N PRO A 44 5.86 -13.22 -24.76
CA PRO A 44 7.23 -12.71 -24.80
C PRO A 44 7.38 -11.20 -24.67
N CYS A 45 6.42 -10.42 -25.21
CA CYS A 45 6.41 -8.96 -25.15
C CYS A 45 6.29 -8.38 -23.72
N TYR A 46 5.88 -9.19 -22.74
CA TYR A 46 5.72 -8.77 -21.33
C TYR A 46 6.93 -9.13 -20.44
N ALA A 47 8.10 -9.39 -21.04
CA ALA A 47 9.33 -9.73 -20.31
C ALA A 47 9.67 -8.72 -19.19
N LEU A 48 9.60 -7.42 -19.49
CA LEU A 48 9.85 -6.37 -18.51
C LEU A 48 8.80 -6.40 -17.39
N GLY A 49 7.52 -6.56 -17.73
CA GLY A 49 6.44 -6.69 -16.75
C GLY A 49 6.64 -7.85 -15.79
N ARG A 50 7.07 -9.02 -16.27
CA ARG A 50 7.37 -10.18 -15.41
C ARG A 50 8.54 -9.91 -14.46
N ILE A 51 9.59 -9.26 -14.94
CA ILE A 51 10.75 -8.89 -14.12
C ILE A 51 10.32 -7.88 -13.04
N MET A 52 9.53 -6.86 -13.40
CA MET A 52 9.01 -5.86 -12.48
C MET A 52 8.13 -6.50 -11.39
N TYR A 53 7.16 -7.32 -11.81
CA TYR A 53 6.28 -8.06 -10.91
C TYR A 53 7.05 -8.89 -9.90
N THR A 54 8.02 -9.67 -10.38
CA THR A 54 8.76 -10.58 -9.51
C THR A 54 9.54 -9.80 -8.45
N LYS A 55 10.16 -8.68 -8.82
CA LYS A 55 10.87 -7.81 -7.88
C LYS A 55 9.94 -7.22 -6.82
N VAL A 56 8.78 -6.71 -7.24
CA VAL A 56 7.76 -6.17 -6.32
C VAL A 56 7.26 -7.24 -5.36
N LEU A 57 6.96 -8.44 -5.86
CA LEU A 57 6.52 -9.56 -5.02
C LEU A 57 7.56 -9.96 -3.99
N CYS A 58 8.84 -10.01 -4.36
CA CYS A 58 9.91 -10.35 -3.42
C CYS A 58 10.01 -9.33 -2.27
N VAL A 59 9.86 -8.03 -2.57
CA VAL A 59 9.81 -6.97 -1.55
C VAL A 59 8.58 -7.15 -0.65
N VAL A 60 7.40 -7.34 -1.24
CA VAL A 60 6.16 -7.57 -0.48
C VAL A 60 6.27 -8.79 0.43
N SER A 61 6.92 -9.87 -0.03
CA SER A 61 7.08 -11.10 0.76
C SER A 61 7.99 -10.92 1.96
N VAL A 62 9.03 -10.08 1.85
CA VAL A 62 9.89 -9.73 2.98
C VAL A 62 9.13 -8.88 4.00
N THR A 63 8.32 -7.95 3.51
CA THR A 63 7.42 -7.17 4.38
C THR A 63 6.42 -8.09 5.08
N ASP A 64 5.77 -9.00 4.36
CA ASP A 64 4.85 -10.01 4.91
C ASP A 64 5.50 -10.82 6.05
N ASP A 65 6.69 -11.39 5.82
CA ASP A 65 7.43 -12.15 6.83
C ASP A 65 7.74 -11.33 8.09
N LEU A 66 8.12 -10.06 7.90
CA LEU A 66 8.39 -9.15 9.00
C LEU A 66 7.15 -8.95 9.87
N TYR A 67 5.98 -8.69 9.29
CA TYR A 67 4.75 -8.44 10.06
C TYR A 67 4.14 -9.71 10.66
N ASP A 68 4.24 -10.85 9.98
CA ASP A 68 3.57 -12.09 10.39
C ASP A 68 4.36 -12.87 11.44
N SER A 69 5.69 -12.92 11.31
CA SER A 69 6.49 -13.92 12.01
C SER A 69 7.63 -13.37 12.85
N TYR A 70 8.17 -12.18 12.52
CA TYR A 70 9.47 -11.77 13.06
C TYR A 70 9.48 -10.42 13.79
N GLY A 71 8.57 -9.51 13.50
CA GLY A 71 8.55 -8.18 14.12
C GLY A 71 7.76 -8.14 15.42
N THR A 72 8.35 -7.54 16.46
CA THR A 72 7.60 -7.16 17.66
C THR A 72 6.69 -5.97 17.39
N ALA A 73 5.67 -5.74 18.22
CA ALA A 73 4.74 -4.63 18.04
C ALA A 73 5.44 -3.25 17.97
N ASP A 74 6.48 -3.05 18.78
CA ASP A 74 7.27 -1.81 18.79
C ASP A 74 8.15 -1.69 17.54
N GLU A 75 8.71 -2.80 17.07
CA GLU A 75 9.50 -2.85 15.85
C GLU A 75 8.64 -2.57 14.61
N LEU A 76 7.48 -3.21 14.51
CA LEU A 76 6.54 -3.04 13.40
C LEU A 76 5.97 -1.62 13.36
N ASN A 77 5.63 -1.05 14.52
CA ASN A 77 5.18 0.34 14.62
C ASN A 77 6.25 1.32 14.14
N THR A 78 7.51 1.08 14.49
CA THR A 78 8.60 1.96 14.11
C THR A 78 8.98 1.77 12.63
N TYR A 79 8.93 0.55 12.10
CA TYR A 79 9.09 0.26 10.67
C TYR A 79 7.97 0.90 9.84
N THR A 80 6.70 0.77 10.26
CA THR A 80 5.55 1.45 9.65
C THR A 80 5.79 2.96 9.57
N LYS A 81 6.20 3.57 10.69
CA LYS A 81 6.46 5.01 10.77
C LYS A 81 7.64 5.46 9.92
N ALA A 82 8.62 4.60 9.70
CA ALA A 82 9.77 4.87 8.84
C ALA A 82 9.40 4.83 7.35
N ILE A 83 8.65 3.81 6.94
CA ILE A 83 8.14 3.68 5.57
C ILE A 83 7.19 4.83 5.19
N GLN A 84 6.49 5.41 6.16
CA GLN A 84 5.67 6.60 5.94
C GLN A 84 6.48 7.90 5.71
N ARG A 85 7.82 7.90 5.88
CA ARG A 85 8.70 9.08 5.91
C ARG A 85 9.71 9.22 4.74
N LEU A 86 9.70 8.40 3.70
CA LEU A 86 10.79 8.32 2.70
C LEU A 86 10.69 9.33 1.54
N ASP A 87 11.57 10.35 1.43
CA ASP A 87 11.62 11.34 0.30
C ASP A 87 12.26 10.81 -1.01
N ILE A 88 11.75 11.27 -2.16
CA ILE A 88 12.15 10.81 -3.51
C ILE A 88 13.08 11.82 -4.22
N GLU A 89 13.02 13.11 -3.86
CA GLU A 89 13.72 14.18 -4.61
C GLU A 89 15.13 14.50 -4.09
N ASN A 90 15.46 14.19 -2.83
CA ASN A 90 16.75 14.48 -2.19
C ASN A 90 17.40 13.21 -1.61
N ILE A 91 17.69 12.26 -2.50
CA ILE A 91 18.39 11.02 -2.18
C ILE A 91 19.83 11.28 -1.63
N ASP A 92 20.39 12.46 -1.88
CA ASP A 92 21.77 12.83 -1.49
C ASP A 92 21.86 13.50 -0.09
N GLY A 93 20.75 13.63 0.65
CA GLY A 93 20.69 14.32 1.94
C GLY A 93 19.75 13.67 2.95
N LEU A 94 19.94 12.38 3.22
CA LEU A 94 19.20 11.68 4.27
C LEU A 94 19.78 12.02 5.66
N PRO A 95 18.97 12.37 6.67
CA PRO A 95 19.47 12.67 8.01
C PRO A 95 19.84 11.39 8.77
N ASP A 96 20.99 11.44 9.46
CA ASP A 96 21.38 10.43 10.45
C ASP A 96 20.30 10.32 11.54
N HIS A 97 19.61 9.18 11.60
CA HIS A 97 18.57 8.93 12.60
C HIS A 97 19.04 7.92 13.66
N SER A 98 19.04 8.38 14.91
CA SER A 98 19.56 7.67 16.06
C SER A 98 18.77 6.42 16.45
N LYS A 99 19.47 5.28 16.40
CA LYS A 99 19.51 4.15 17.35
C LYS A 99 18.35 3.17 17.55
N GLU A 100 17.12 3.36 17.07
CA GLU A 100 16.04 2.38 17.42
C GLU A 100 15.39 1.55 16.30
N ILE A 101 15.59 1.83 15.00
CA ILE A 101 15.35 0.90 13.85
C ILE A 101 16.14 1.44 12.65
N SER A 102 16.86 0.69 11.81
CA SER A 102 17.51 -0.63 11.82
C SER A 102 18.32 -0.66 10.51
N GLU A 103 19.52 -1.22 10.50
CA GLU A 103 20.36 -1.43 9.30
C GLU A 103 19.60 -1.94 8.06
N ALA A 104 18.50 -2.69 8.24
CA ALA A 104 17.64 -3.16 7.15
C ALA A 104 17.01 -2.03 6.32
N GLN A 105 16.62 -0.94 6.99
CA GLN A 105 16.00 0.24 6.37
C GLN A 105 17.02 1.05 5.57
N ASP A 106 18.21 1.27 6.13
CA ASP A 106 19.32 1.90 5.41
C ASP A 106 19.73 1.04 4.23
N LYS A 107 19.81 -0.29 4.40
CA LYS A 107 20.16 -1.21 3.31
C LYS A 107 19.10 -1.24 2.20
N PHE A 108 17.81 -1.20 2.53
CA PHE A 108 16.72 -1.17 1.56
C PHE A 108 16.63 0.18 0.82
N THR A 109 16.82 1.29 1.54
CA THR A 109 16.84 2.65 0.98
C THR A 109 18.06 2.85 0.09
N ASN A 110 19.26 2.48 0.55
CA ASN A 110 20.50 2.51 -0.24
C ASN A 110 20.40 1.62 -1.49
N LEU A 111 19.72 0.48 -1.40
CA LEU A 111 19.46 -0.38 -2.55
C LEU A 111 18.54 0.28 -3.57
N LEU A 112 17.42 0.86 -3.14
CA LEU A 112 16.48 1.55 -4.03
C LEU A 112 17.13 2.77 -4.68
N GLN A 113 17.92 3.53 -3.91
CA GLN A 113 18.78 4.63 -4.39
C GLN A 113 19.79 4.14 -5.43
N LYS A 114 20.52 3.06 -5.15
CA LYS A 114 21.48 2.47 -6.09
C LYS A 114 20.81 2.04 -7.39
N ILE A 115 19.65 1.39 -7.31
CA ILE A 115 18.87 1.00 -8.48
C ILE A 115 18.38 2.24 -9.25
N TYR A 116 17.96 3.31 -8.57
CA TYR A 116 17.51 4.54 -9.21
C TYR A 116 18.64 5.27 -9.95
N LEU A 117 19.80 5.39 -9.32
CA LEU A 117 20.96 6.10 -9.87
C LEU A 117 21.64 5.29 -10.99
N GLU A 118 21.91 4.01 -10.74
CA GLU A 118 22.73 3.17 -11.62
C GLU A 118 21.92 2.43 -12.70
N GLN A 119 20.60 2.29 -12.52
CA GLN A 119 19.75 1.49 -13.42
C GLN A 119 18.56 2.33 -13.93
N PRO A 120 18.78 3.20 -14.94
CA PRO A 120 17.73 4.06 -15.51
C PRO A 120 16.44 3.31 -15.87
N ASN A 121 16.57 2.08 -16.37
CA ASN A 121 15.45 1.22 -16.76
C ASN A 121 14.60 0.70 -15.57
N ASN A 122 15.10 0.81 -14.34
CA ASN A 122 14.40 0.37 -13.12
C ASN A 122 13.91 1.54 -12.27
N ARG A 123 14.07 2.80 -12.72
CA ARG A 123 13.61 3.99 -11.97
C ARG A 123 12.11 3.97 -11.72
N GLU A 124 11.31 3.49 -12.68
CA GLU A 124 9.86 3.37 -12.50
C GLU A 124 9.48 2.27 -11.50
N ILE A 125 10.26 1.18 -11.40
CA ILE A 125 10.07 0.17 -10.34
C ILE A 125 10.38 0.81 -8.99
N VAL A 126 11.47 1.56 -8.90
CA VAL A 126 11.84 2.25 -7.67
C VAL A 126 10.77 3.28 -7.31
N ARG A 127 10.23 4.04 -8.27
CA ARG A 127 9.11 4.96 -8.06
C ARG A 127 7.80 4.26 -7.67
N LEU A 128 7.56 3.03 -8.12
CA LEU A 128 6.37 2.26 -7.77
C LEU A 128 6.50 1.64 -6.37
N VAL A 129 7.66 1.05 -6.06
CA VAL A 129 8.00 0.51 -4.73
C VAL A 129 8.06 1.64 -3.70
N LEU A 130 8.70 2.77 -4.03
CA LEU A 130 8.73 3.98 -3.20
C LEU A 130 7.39 4.75 -3.23
N GLY A 131 6.61 4.63 -4.30
CA GLY A 131 5.27 5.19 -4.38
C GLY A 131 4.37 4.65 -3.27
N CYS A 132 4.60 3.41 -2.86
CA CYS A 132 3.93 2.73 -1.73
C CYS A 132 4.58 3.03 -0.36
N VAL A 133 5.64 3.83 -0.35
CA VAL A 133 6.52 4.14 0.79
C VAL A 133 6.71 5.66 0.79
N GLY A 134 5.67 6.38 1.23
CA GLY A 134 5.46 7.79 0.86
C GLY A 134 6.64 8.75 1.16
N ARG A 135 6.78 9.80 0.31
CA ARG A 135 7.59 11.04 0.50
C ARG A 135 7.74 11.46 1.97
N GLY A 136 8.93 11.86 2.40
CA GLY A 136 9.11 12.60 3.65
C GLY A 136 10.48 13.26 3.74
N GLY A 137 10.48 14.59 3.77
CA GLY A 137 11.67 15.38 4.06
C GLY A 137 12.08 15.29 5.54
N GLU A 138 13.27 15.79 5.82
CA GLU A 138 13.98 15.69 7.10
C GLU A 138 13.13 16.17 8.30
N GLY A 139 13.00 15.30 9.31
CA GLY A 139 12.55 15.65 10.67
C GLY A 139 11.06 15.46 10.96
N HIS A 140 10.78 14.43 11.78
CA HIS A 140 9.52 14.13 12.51
C HIS A 140 8.45 13.25 11.81
N SER A 141 8.29 12.07 12.41
CA SER A 141 7.39 10.95 12.11
C SER A 141 5.90 11.29 11.97
N GLY A 142 5.29 10.92 10.86
CA GLY A 142 3.85 11.08 10.61
C GLY A 142 3.42 12.52 10.32
N GLN A 143 4.38 13.46 10.26
CA GLN A 143 4.06 14.86 9.99
C GLN A 143 3.44 15.00 8.60
N ARG A 144 3.87 14.27 7.57
CA ARG A 144 3.33 14.46 6.21
C ARG A 144 1.85 14.14 6.02
N ILE A 145 1.29 13.03 6.51
CA ILE A 145 -0.16 12.78 6.39
C ILE A 145 -0.93 13.92 7.06
N ARG A 146 -0.36 14.49 8.13
CA ARG A 146 -0.86 15.65 8.87
C ARG A 146 -0.59 16.98 8.16
N ASP A 147 0.55 17.14 7.50
CA ASP A 147 0.95 18.34 6.77
C ASP A 147 0.19 18.42 5.46
N GLU A 148 -0.02 17.31 4.76
CA GLU A 148 -0.82 17.24 3.55
C GLU A 148 -2.29 17.50 3.83
N ILE A 149 -2.85 16.98 4.93
CA ILE A 149 -4.21 17.35 5.33
C ILE A 149 -4.28 18.82 5.79
N LEU A 150 -3.21 19.37 6.39
CA LEU A 150 -3.13 20.80 6.71
C LEU A 150 -2.99 21.67 5.45
N VAL A 151 -2.22 21.24 4.45
CA VAL A 151 -2.10 21.90 3.13
C VAL A 151 -3.44 21.84 2.40
N LEU A 152 -4.12 20.68 2.40
CA LEU A 152 -5.46 20.53 1.87
C LEU A 152 -6.44 21.47 2.57
N GLN A 153 -6.42 21.50 3.91
CA GLN A 153 -7.27 22.40 4.70
C GLN A 153 -7.01 23.87 4.39
N ARG A 154 -5.73 24.24 4.24
CA ARG A 154 -5.30 25.60 3.93
C ARG A 154 -5.70 26.01 2.51
N ASN A 155 -5.44 25.16 1.51
CA ASN A 155 -5.74 25.45 0.11
C ASN A 155 -7.24 25.61 -0.15
N ASN A 156 -8.07 24.95 0.66
CA ASN A 156 -9.52 24.91 0.46
C ASN A 156 -10.30 25.64 1.57
N ASN A 157 -9.61 26.38 2.45
CA ASN A 157 -10.19 27.09 3.59
C ASN A 157 -11.18 26.23 4.41
N CYS A 158 -10.88 24.95 4.60
CA CYS A 158 -11.76 23.99 5.28
C CYS A 158 -11.23 23.53 6.64
N LYS A 159 -10.50 24.41 7.33
CA LYS A 159 -10.02 24.14 8.69
C LYS A 159 -11.17 24.12 9.69
N GLY A 160 -11.12 23.21 10.65
CA GLY A 160 -12.10 23.10 11.74
C GLY A 160 -13.14 21.99 11.52
N GLY A 161 -14.03 21.82 12.52
CA GLY A 161 -15.05 20.77 12.53
C GLY A 161 -14.46 19.40 12.27
N MET A 162 -15.10 18.65 11.36
CA MET A 162 -14.69 17.29 10.99
C MET A 162 -13.25 17.21 10.48
N MET A 163 -12.77 18.20 9.74
CA MET A 163 -11.41 18.18 9.18
C MET A 163 -10.33 18.30 10.26
N GLU A 164 -10.59 19.12 11.29
CA GLU A 164 -9.68 19.22 12.43
C GLU A 164 -9.76 17.96 13.30
N GLU A 165 -10.95 17.43 13.56
CA GLU A 165 -11.11 16.16 14.29
C GLU A 165 -10.38 15.01 13.60
N TRP A 166 -10.49 14.91 12.27
CA TRP A 166 -9.79 13.90 11.49
C TRP A 166 -8.27 14.12 11.52
N HIS A 167 -7.81 15.36 11.40
CA HIS A 167 -6.39 15.70 11.57
C HIS A 167 -5.87 15.30 12.96
N GLN A 168 -6.63 15.56 14.04
CA GLN A 168 -6.30 15.12 15.39
C GLN A 168 -6.23 13.59 15.51
N LYS A 169 -7.16 12.85 14.87
CA LYS A 169 -7.11 11.38 14.79
C LYS A 169 -5.81 10.88 14.15
N LEU A 170 -5.35 11.54 13.10
CA LEU A 170 -4.11 11.20 12.39
C LEU A 170 -2.84 11.45 13.22
N HIS A 171 -2.89 12.21 14.32
CA HIS A 171 -1.77 12.34 15.27
C HIS A 171 -1.51 11.06 16.06
N ASN A 172 -2.56 10.30 16.40
CA ASN A 172 -2.44 9.09 17.20
C ASN A 172 -2.15 7.85 16.33
N ASN A 173 -2.99 7.61 15.31
CA ASN A 173 -2.82 6.45 14.44
C ASN A 173 -3.50 6.64 13.06
N SER A 174 -2.70 6.64 12.00
CA SER A 174 -3.21 6.50 10.63
C SER A 174 -3.60 5.03 10.40
N SER A 175 -4.77 4.77 9.81
CA SER A 175 -5.31 3.43 9.64
C SER A 175 -6.01 3.28 8.28
N PRO A 176 -6.30 2.05 7.83
CA PRO A 176 -7.04 1.82 6.58
C PRO A 176 -8.38 2.57 6.52
N ASN A 177 -8.98 2.88 7.67
CA ASN A 177 -10.20 3.67 7.76
C ASN A 177 -10.05 5.10 7.24
N ASP A 178 -8.84 5.68 7.27
CA ASP A 178 -8.59 7.03 6.73
C ASP A 178 -8.74 7.08 5.21
N VAL A 179 -8.43 5.99 4.51
CA VAL A 179 -8.71 5.85 3.07
C VAL A 179 -10.21 5.96 2.82
N VAL A 180 -11.01 5.28 3.64
CA VAL A 180 -12.48 5.27 3.53
C VAL A 180 -13.07 6.65 3.87
N ILE A 181 -12.55 7.31 4.91
CA ILE A 181 -12.96 8.68 5.28
C ILE A 181 -12.66 9.64 4.13
N CYS A 182 -11.46 9.58 3.56
CA CYS A 182 -11.07 10.41 2.43
C CYS A 182 -11.92 10.15 1.18
N GLU A 183 -12.23 8.89 0.86
CA GLU A 183 -13.15 8.53 -0.24
C GLU A 183 -14.56 9.05 -0.01
N ALA A 184 -15.08 8.95 1.22
CA ALA A 184 -16.41 9.47 1.56
C ALA A 184 -16.46 10.99 1.38
N LEU A 185 -15.42 11.72 1.81
CA LEU A 185 -15.30 13.16 1.60
C LEU A 185 -15.19 13.52 0.11
N LEU A 186 -14.42 12.76 -0.66
CA LEU A 186 -14.29 12.97 -2.09
C LEU A 186 -15.62 12.75 -2.83
N ASN A 187 -16.35 11.69 -2.48
CA ASN A 187 -17.68 11.42 -3.04
C ASN A 187 -18.71 12.47 -2.61
N TYR A 188 -18.67 12.90 -1.35
CA TYR A 188 -19.47 14.00 -0.83
C TYR A 188 -19.31 15.26 -1.68
N VAL A 189 -18.06 15.67 -1.95
CA VAL A 189 -17.76 16.86 -2.78
C VAL A 189 -18.19 16.64 -4.25
N ARG A 190 -17.87 15.49 -4.85
CA ARG A 190 -18.24 15.17 -6.25
C ARG A 190 -19.74 15.18 -6.47
N CYS A 191 -20.52 14.69 -5.50
CA CYS A 191 -21.98 14.65 -5.57
C CYS A 191 -22.66 15.95 -5.11
N GLY A 192 -21.94 17.07 -5.03
CA GLY A 192 -22.54 18.37 -4.71
C GLY A 192 -22.88 18.53 -3.23
N PHE A 193 -22.01 18.04 -2.34
CA PHE A 193 -22.12 18.16 -0.89
C PHE A 193 -23.37 17.48 -0.31
N ARG A 194 -23.73 16.33 -0.88
CA ARG A 194 -24.83 15.48 -0.42
C ARG A 194 -24.42 14.61 0.78
N ILE A 195 -24.88 14.97 1.97
CA ILE A 195 -24.49 14.29 3.22
C ILE A 195 -24.96 12.82 3.27
N ASP A 196 -26.03 12.47 2.57
CA ASP A 196 -26.49 11.08 2.40
C ASP A 196 -25.44 10.22 1.68
N VAL A 197 -24.74 10.77 0.68
CA VAL A 197 -23.67 10.07 -0.06
C VAL A 197 -22.45 9.83 0.84
N TYR A 198 -22.11 10.81 1.70
CA TYR A 198 -21.04 10.68 2.68
C TYR A 198 -21.31 9.50 3.63
N TRP A 199 -22.47 9.51 4.29
CA TRP A 199 -22.85 8.46 5.25
C TRP A 199 -23.03 7.10 4.59
N LYS A 200 -23.58 7.05 3.37
CA LYS A 200 -23.68 5.81 2.60
C LYS A 200 -22.30 5.20 2.34
N THR A 201 -21.36 6.01 1.85
CA THR A 201 -19.98 5.55 1.54
C THR A 201 -19.28 4.98 2.78
N LEU A 202 -19.43 5.64 3.93
CA LEU A 202 -18.85 5.18 5.20
C LEU A 202 -19.50 3.87 5.69
N THR A 203 -20.84 3.82 5.71
CA THR A 203 -21.60 2.71 6.31
C THR A 203 -21.45 1.43 5.48
N GLU A 204 -21.39 1.53 4.16
CA GLU A 204 -21.13 0.39 3.26
C GLU A 204 -19.76 -0.27 3.53
N ARG A 205 -18.84 0.47 4.15
CA ARG A 205 -17.49 0.01 4.53
C ARG A 205 -17.31 -0.17 6.04
N GLY A 206 -18.41 -0.24 6.79
CA GLY A 206 -18.39 -0.54 8.22
C GLY A 206 -18.06 0.63 9.14
N LEU A 207 -17.91 1.85 8.62
CA LEU A 207 -17.68 3.05 9.43
C LEU A 207 -19.00 3.72 9.79
N THR A 208 -19.52 3.43 10.98
CA THR A 208 -20.71 4.08 11.51
C THR A 208 -20.35 5.31 12.34
N LYS A 209 -21.35 6.15 12.65
CA LYS A 209 -21.20 7.28 13.60
C LYS A 209 -20.61 6.83 14.94
N SER A 210 -21.03 5.66 15.46
CA SER A 210 -20.52 5.14 16.73
C SER A 210 -19.06 4.72 16.65
N VAL A 211 -18.64 4.13 15.52
CA VAL A 211 -17.22 3.75 15.31
C VAL A 211 -16.34 5.00 15.26
N LEU A 212 -16.72 6.03 14.50
CA LEU A 212 -15.97 7.28 14.41
C LEU A 212 -15.84 8.00 15.77
N ALA A 213 -16.89 7.94 16.60
CA ALA A 213 -16.89 8.50 17.94
C ALA A 213 -16.05 7.69 18.94
N SER A 214 -15.76 6.42 18.64
CA SER A 214 -15.01 5.52 19.54
C SER A 214 -13.49 5.64 19.43
N TYR A 215 -12.96 6.39 18.46
CA TYR A 215 -11.53 6.63 18.34
C TYR A 215 -10.98 7.44 19.52
N ASP A 216 -9.69 7.21 19.87
CA ASP A 216 -8.98 7.97 20.93
C ASP A 216 -9.09 9.49 20.75
N ARG A 217 -9.13 9.94 19.49
CA ARG A 217 -9.49 11.29 19.06
C ARG A 217 -10.77 11.16 18.21
N PRO A 218 -11.95 11.41 18.79
CA PRO A 218 -13.23 11.19 18.13
C PRO A 218 -13.42 12.08 16.90
N ILE A 219 -14.08 11.54 15.89
CA ILE A 219 -14.66 12.31 14.77
C ILE A 219 -16.18 12.30 14.95
N VAL A 220 -16.75 13.44 15.29
CA VAL A 220 -18.17 13.62 15.67
C VAL A 220 -18.90 14.64 14.79
N SER A 221 -18.15 15.56 14.17
CA SER A 221 -18.69 16.58 13.29
C SER A 221 -18.96 16.03 11.88
N GLU A 222 -19.97 16.58 11.21
CA GLU A 222 -20.21 16.32 9.78
C GLU A 222 -19.35 17.24 8.90
N PRO A 223 -18.97 16.80 7.69
CA PRO A 223 -18.17 17.61 6.78
C PRO A 223 -18.95 18.82 6.26
N LYS A 224 -18.36 20.00 6.39
CA LYS A 224 -18.93 21.27 5.89
C LYS A 224 -17.87 21.99 5.07
N PHE A 225 -18.15 22.20 3.79
CA PHE A 225 -17.25 22.82 2.82
C PHE A 225 -17.95 23.93 2.04
N SER A 226 -17.19 24.92 1.58
CA SER A 226 -17.73 25.94 0.68
C SER A 226 -17.91 25.37 -0.73
N PRO A 227 -19.05 25.63 -1.41
CA PRO A 227 -19.23 25.25 -2.81
C PRO A 227 -18.16 25.84 -3.75
N ASP A 228 -17.63 27.02 -3.43
CA ASP A 228 -16.62 27.70 -4.24
C ASP A 228 -15.26 26.97 -4.25
N THR A 229 -15.01 26.10 -3.26
CA THR A 229 -13.77 25.33 -3.18
C THR A 229 -13.90 23.92 -3.76
N LYS A 230 -15.04 23.60 -4.40
CA LYS A 230 -15.33 22.25 -4.93
C LYS A 230 -14.20 21.67 -5.78
N ASP A 231 -13.70 22.40 -6.77
CA ASP A 231 -12.67 21.88 -7.68
C ASP A 231 -11.32 21.71 -6.99
N GLY A 232 -10.96 22.65 -6.10
CA GLY A 232 -9.78 22.54 -5.25
C GLY A 232 -9.84 21.34 -4.31
N LEU A 233 -10.99 21.12 -3.69
CA LEU A 233 -11.24 19.98 -2.80
C LEU A 233 -11.16 18.66 -3.57
N ILE A 234 -11.76 18.58 -4.76
CA ILE A 234 -11.66 17.37 -5.60
C ILE A 234 -10.20 17.08 -5.93
N ARG A 235 -9.43 18.08 -6.36
CA ARG A 235 -8.01 17.92 -6.68
C ARG A 235 -7.21 17.46 -5.46
N ASP A 236 -7.34 18.16 -4.36
CA ASP A 236 -6.51 17.95 -3.17
C ASP A 236 -6.91 16.66 -2.43
N PHE A 237 -8.21 16.35 -2.28
CA PHE A 237 -8.65 15.04 -1.76
C PHE A 237 -8.26 13.90 -2.69
N THR A 238 -8.29 14.09 -4.02
CA THR A 238 -7.82 13.05 -4.95
C THR A 238 -6.32 12.80 -4.77
N SER A 239 -5.52 13.86 -4.58
CA SER A 239 -4.08 13.72 -4.31
C SER A 239 -3.82 13.06 -2.96
N TYR A 240 -4.50 13.53 -1.93
CA TYR A 240 -4.36 13.02 -0.57
C TYR A 240 -4.81 11.57 -0.45
N LEU A 241 -5.90 11.19 -1.13
CA LEU A 241 -6.37 9.83 -1.21
C LEU A 241 -5.35 8.90 -1.85
N LYS A 242 -4.60 9.37 -2.85
CA LYS A 242 -3.49 8.59 -3.43
C LYS A 242 -2.43 8.35 -2.36
N THR A 243 -1.98 9.39 -1.64
CA THR A 243 -1.01 9.23 -0.54
C THR A 243 -1.49 8.18 0.48
N LEU A 244 -2.75 8.25 0.91
CA LEU A 244 -3.32 7.29 1.85
C LEU A 244 -3.41 5.87 1.27
N LYS A 245 -3.84 5.71 0.02
CA LYS A 245 -3.96 4.41 -0.65
C LYS A 245 -2.62 3.75 -0.92
N PHE A 246 -1.60 4.55 -1.23
CA PHE A 246 -0.24 4.05 -1.42
C PHE A 246 0.36 3.50 -0.12
N GLN A 247 0.02 4.09 1.02
CA GLN A 247 0.42 3.59 2.34
C GLN A 247 -0.49 2.45 2.83
N ALA A 248 -1.60 2.15 2.15
CA ALA A 248 -2.61 1.22 2.62
C ALA A 248 -2.09 -0.21 2.80
N LEU A 249 -1.09 -0.65 2.03
CA LEU A 249 -0.48 -1.98 2.21
C LEU A 249 0.15 -2.09 3.61
N ILE A 250 1.04 -1.15 3.93
CA ILE A 250 1.79 -1.14 5.18
C ILE A 250 0.86 -0.89 6.38
N LEU A 251 -0.16 -0.03 6.20
CA LEU A 251 -1.20 0.17 7.19
C LEU A 251 -2.06 -1.08 7.41
N ALA A 252 -2.32 -1.86 6.35
CA ALA A 252 -3.11 -3.08 6.45
C ALA A 252 -2.32 -4.21 7.14
N TYR A 253 -1.03 -4.36 6.86
CA TYR A 253 -0.14 -5.25 7.61
C TYR A 253 -0.04 -4.87 9.09
N GLN A 254 0.11 -3.57 9.38
CA GLN A 254 0.11 -3.08 10.76
C GLN A 254 -1.23 -3.36 11.47
N GLN A 255 -2.36 -3.26 10.75
CA GLN A 255 -3.67 -3.57 11.31
C GLN A 255 -3.84 -5.06 11.62
N GLU A 256 -3.34 -5.96 10.78
CA GLU A 256 -3.30 -7.40 11.04
C GLU A 256 -2.43 -7.74 12.26
N ALA A 257 -1.25 -7.13 12.37
CA ALA A 257 -0.39 -7.27 13.54
C ALA A 257 -1.07 -6.78 14.83
N ILE A 258 -1.82 -5.66 14.76
CA ILE A 258 -2.60 -5.14 15.90
C ILE A 258 -3.71 -6.14 16.29
N TRP A 259 -4.44 -6.69 15.33
CA TRP A 259 -5.48 -7.68 15.58
C TRP A 259 -4.90 -8.93 16.25
N CYS A 260 -3.78 -9.43 15.73
CA CYS A 260 -3.05 -10.57 16.28
C CYS A 260 -2.61 -10.32 17.73
N ASN A 261 -1.92 -9.21 17.98
CA ASN A 261 -1.41 -8.86 19.32
C ASN A 261 -2.53 -8.65 20.34
N LYS A 262 -3.63 -8.00 19.93
CA LYS A 262 -4.81 -7.79 20.79
C LYS A 262 -5.70 -9.03 20.94
N LYS A 263 -5.38 -10.13 20.25
CA LYS A 263 -6.24 -11.33 20.11
C LYS A 263 -7.66 -10.96 19.67
N TYR A 264 -7.79 -9.91 18.86
CA TYR A 264 -9.07 -9.45 18.33
C TYR A 264 -9.40 -10.24 17.07
N VAL A 265 -10.61 -10.80 17.02
CA VAL A 265 -11.11 -11.52 15.85
C VAL A 265 -12.07 -10.59 15.09
N PRO A 266 -11.67 -10.01 13.95
CA PRO A 266 -12.54 -9.13 13.18
C PRO A 266 -13.71 -9.90 12.58
N HIS A 267 -14.85 -9.22 12.40
CA HIS A 267 -15.94 -9.77 11.59
C HIS A 267 -15.51 -9.89 10.12
N PHE A 268 -16.06 -10.85 9.39
CA PHE A 268 -15.67 -11.11 7.99
C PHE A 268 -15.69 -9.85 7.09
N LYS A 269 -16.68 -8.97 7.26
CA LYS A 269 -16.78 -7.71 6.50
C LYS A 269 -15.65 -6.73 6.81
N GLU A 270 -15.20 -6.68 8.06
CA GLU A 270 -14.06 -5.87 8.50
C GLU A 270 -12.76 -6.49 8.00
N TYR A 271 -12.59 -7.79 8.23
CA TYR A 271 -11.43 -8.58 7.81
C TYR A 271 -11.16 -8.45 6.31
N ILE A 272 -12.17 -8.70 5.46
CA ILE A 272 -11.97 -8.79 4.02
C ILE A 272 -11.53 -7.46 3.42
N ILE A 273 -11.93 -6.32 4.01
CA ILE A 273 -11.50 -4.99 3.56
C ILE A 273 -9.99 -4.82 3.76
N ASN A 274 -9.47 -5.22 4.92
CA ASN A 274 -8.04 -5.18 5.23
C ASN A 274 -7.26 -6.24 4.44
N GLY A 275 -7.76 -7.47 4.44
CA GLY A 275 -7.13 -8.61 3.77
C GLY A 275 -6.96 -8.39 2.27
N MET A 276 -7.92 -7.75 1.60
CA MET A 276 -7.75 -7.36 0.19
C MET A 276 -6.53 -6.45 -0.01
N ALA A 277 -6.24 -5.53 0.92
CA ALA A 277 -5.09 -4.64 0.81
C ALA A 277 -3.75 -5.38 1.04
N THR A 278 -3.70 -6.34 1.96
CA THR A 278 -2.49 -7.13 2.23
C THR A 278 -2.12 -8.10 1.11
N THR A 279 -3.05 -8.42 0.19
CA THR A 279 -2.71 -9.22 -1.01
C THR A 279 -1.70 -8.56 -1.95
N ALA A 280 -1.49 -7.23 -1.85
CA ALA A 280 -0.60 -6.45 -2.71
C ALA A 280 -0.90 -6.50 -4.23
N LEU A 281 -1.99 -7.13 -4.66
CA LEU A 281 -2.31 -7.37 -6.07
C LEU A 281 -2.41 -6.10 -6.91
N CYS A 282 -2.90 -5.00 -6.32
CA CYS A 282 -2.91 -3.70 -6.96
C CYS A 282 -1.50 -3.26 -7.41
N MET A 283 -0.47 -3.40 -6.56
CA MET A 283 0.91 -3.03 -6.92
C MET A 283 1.50 -3.99 -7.95
N LEU A 284 1.21 -5.28 -7.78
CA LEU A 284 1.64 -6.33 -8.70
C LEU A 284 1.07 -6.11 -10.11
N GLY A 285 -0.22 -5.78 -10.22
CA GLY A 285 -0.88 -5.45 -11.49
C GLY A 285 -0.29 -4.20 -12.15
N VAL A 286 -0.08 -3.11 -11.40
CA VAL A 286 0.54 -1.89 -11.94
C VAL A 286 1.95 -2.18 -12.44
N SER A 287 2.73 -3.02 -11.75
CA SER A 287 4.09 -3.37 -12.19
C SER A 287 4.12 -4.06 -13.57
N ILE A 288 3.10 -4.85 -13.91
CA ILE A 288 2.95 -5.46 -15.23
C ILE A 288 2.58 -4.40 -16.26
N ILE A 289 1.59 -3.55 -15.96
CA ILE A 289 1.13 -2.48 -16.87
C ILE A 289 2.27 -1.56 -17.26
N LEU A 290 3.13 -1.18 -16.31
CA LEU A 290 4.31 -0.36 -16.59
C LEU A 290 5.33 -1.09 -17.43
N GLY A 291 5.53 -2.38 -17.19
CA GLY A 291 6.40 -3.21 -18.00
C GLY A 291 5.92 -3.41 -19.45
N MET A 292 4.66 -3.08 -19.75
CA MET A 292 4.15 -3.04 -21.12
C MET A 292 4.58 -1.77 -21.87
N GLY A 293 4.99 -0.70 -21.17
CA GLY A 293 5.54 0.53 -21.77
C GLY A 293 4.54 1.39 -22.56
N HIS A 294 3.26 1.09 -22.51
CA HIS A 294 2.21 1.79 -23.27
C HIS A 294 1.35 2.75 -22.43
N VAL A 295 1.51 2.73 -21.11
CA VAL A 295 0.70 3.49 -20.15
C VAL A 295 1.64 4.23 -19.20
N ASP A 296 1.34 5.49 -18.91
CA ASP A 296 2.12 6.25 -17.95
C ASP A 296 1.86 5.79 -16.50
N THR A 297 2.88 5.96 -15.64
CA THR A 297 2.84 5.53 -14.23
C THR A 297 1.70 6.15 -13.45
N THR A 298 1.37 7.41 -13.71
CA THR A 298 0.32 8.11 -12.97
C THR A 298 -1.05 7.57 -13.33
N GLN A 299 -1.31 7.31 -14.61
CA GLN A 299 -2.56 6.78 -15.13
C GLN A 299 -2.80 5.35 -14.65
N ALA A 300 -1.78 4.48 -14.73
CA ALA A 300 -1.87 3.10 -14.26
C ALA A 300 -2.15 3.04 -12.74
N CYS A 301 -1.41 3.82 -11.95
CA CYS A 301 -1.63 3.94 -10.51
C CYS A 301 -3.02 4.51 -10.18
N ASN A 302 -3.48 5.54 -10.89
CA ASN A 302 -4.81 6.12 -10.66
C ASN A 302 -5.93 5.12 -10.97
N TRP A 303 -5.80 4.38 -12.07
CA TRP A 303 -6.78 3.35 -12.43
C TRP A 303 -6.84 2.26 -11.35
N ALA A 304 -5.69 1.71 -10.94
CA ALA A 304 -5.64 0.64 -9.96
C ALA A 304 -6.10 1.09 -8.56
N THR A 305 -5.67 2.28 -8.11
CA THR A 305 -6.06 2.85 -6.81
C THR A 305 -7.54 3.25 -6.77
N ASN A 306 -8.18 3.55 -7.89
CA ASN A 306 -9.64 3.76 -7.94
C ASN A 306 -10.46 2.48 -7.72
N LYS A 307 -9.80 1.32 -7.54
CA LYS A 307 -10.44 0.02 -7.25
C LYS A 307 -11.65 -0.26 -8.16
N PRO A 308 -11.46 -0.34 -9.49
CA PRO A 308 -12.51 -0.79 -10.39
C PRO A 308 -12.98 -2.20 -9.98
N GLU A 309 -14.21 -2.56 -10.35
CA GLU A 309 -14.84 -3.80 -9.90
C GLU A 309 -13.96 -5.05 -10.14
N VAL A 310 -13.28 -5.11 -11.29
CA VAL A 310 -12.33 -6.18 -11.61
C VAL A 310 -11.20 -6.30 -10.58
N VAL A 311 -10.65 -5.19 -10.10
CA VAL A 311 -9.60 -5.19 -9.07
C VAL A 311 -10.16 -5.65 -7.73
N VAL A 312 -11.35 -5.17 -7.35
CA VAL A 312 -12.01 -5.56 -6.09
C VAL A 312 -12.31 -7.07 -6.06
N VAL A 313 -12.85 -7.60 -7.15
CA VAL A 313 -13.16 -9.04 -7.27
C VAL A 313 -11.88 -9.86 -7.22
N THR A 314 -10.83 -9.43 -7.94
CA THR A 314 -9.54 -10.15 -7.97
C THR A 314 -8.88 -10.15 -6.60
N ASP A 315 -8.80 -9.00 -5.92
CA ASP A 315 -8.24 -8.88 -4.56
C ASP A 315 -8.99 -9.80 -3.58
N LYS A 316 -10.34 -9.80 -3.66
CA LYS A 316 -11.18 -10.61 -2.79
C LYS A 316 -11.00 -12.10 -3.04
N MET A 317 -10.97 -12.52 -4.31
CA MET A 317 -10.73 -13.91 -4.69
C MET A 317 -9.35 -14.37 -4.22
N ALA A 318 -8.31 -13.59 -4.50
CA ALA A 318 -6.95 -13.94 -4.11
C ALA A 318 -6.80 -14.04 -2.60
N ARG A 319 -7.40 -13.12 -1.82
CA ARG A 319 -7.40 -13.21 -0.36
C ARG A 319 -8.05 -14.50 0.13
N ILE A 320 -9.26 -14.78 -0.33
CA ILE A 320 -10.02 -15.97 0.08
C ILE A 320 -9.30 -17.26 -0.33
N ILE A 321 -8.77 -17.34 -1.55
CA ILE A 321 -8.01 -18.49 -2.02
C ILE A 321 -6.75 -18.67 -1.18
N ASN A 322 -6.03 -17.59 -0.89
CA ASN A 322 -4.83 -17.66 -0.06
C ASN A 322 -5.15 -18.11 1.36
N ASP A 323 -6.28 -17.69 1.93
CA ASP A 323 -6.72 -18.11 3.27
C ASP A 323 -7.14 -19.58 3.29
N ILE A 324 -7.93 -20.01 2.30
CA ILE A 324 -8.33 -21.43 2.14
C ILE A 324 -7.08 -22.30 2.05
N VAL A 325 -6.14 -21.95 1.17
CA VAL A 325 -4.89 -22.70 0.99
C VAL A 325 -4.02 -22.63 2.24
N GLY A 326 -3.95 -21.47 2.91
CA GLY A 326 -3.21 -21.31 4.18
C GLY A 326 -3.78 -22.18 5.31
N HIS A 327 -5.10 -22.36 5.38
CA HIS A 327 -5.77 -23.28 6.29
C HIS A 327 -5.64 -24.75 5.85
N GLU A 328 -5.70 -25.01 4.54
CA GLU A 328 -5.58 -26.33 3.91
C GLU A 328 -4.13 -26.76 3.69
N TYR A 329 -3.10 -26.02 4.11
CA TYR A 329 -1.74 -26.59 4.25
C TYR A 329 -1.59 -27.44 5.52
N LEU A 330 -2.69 -27.63 6.27
CA LEU A 330 -2.90 -28.84 7.07
C LEU A 330 -3.39 -30.05 6.23
N ASP A 331 -3.89 -29.87 4.99
CA ASP A 331 -4.43 -30.90 4.09
C ASP A 331 -4.34 -30.53 2.57
N MET A 332 -3.14 -30.57 1.98
CA MET A 332 -2.81 -30.82 0.55
C MET A 332 -3.62 -30.21 -0.64
N LEU A 333 -2.85 -29.65 -1.61
CA LEU A 333 -3.06 -29.76 -3.07
C LEU A 333 -4.26 -29.04 -3.73
N ILE A 334 -4.11 -27.75 -4.09
CA ILE A 334 -4.92 -27.14 -5.17
C ILE A 334 -4.02 -26.37 -6.14
N LEU A 335 -3.17 -27.10 -6.85
CA LEU A 335 -2.56 -26.63 -8.10
C LEU A 335 -3.56 -26.68 -9.29
N ASN A 336 -4.78 -27.18 -9.08
CA ASN A 336 -5.70 -27.59 -10.16
C ASN A 336 -6.81 -26.59 -10.52
N LEU A 337 -7.02 -25.49 -9.79
CA LEU A 337 -8.11 -24.55 -10.09
C LEU A 337 -7.75 -23.40 -11.04
N TRP A 338 -6.45 -23.11 -11.24
CA TRP A 338 -6.02 -22.02 -12.13
C TRP A 338 -6.14 -22.34 -13.63
N VAL A 339 -6.13 -23.62 -14.02
CA VAL A 339 -6.22 -24.05 -15.42
C VAL A 339 -7.64 -23.89 -16.00
N LEU A 340 -8.67 -23.79 -15.16
CA LEU A 340 -10.08 -23.76 -15.62
C LEU A 340 -10.66 -22.36 -15.86
N LEU A 341 -9.95 -21.29 -15.48
CA LEU A 341 -10.46 -19.92 -15.65
C LEU A 341 -9.93 -19.19 -16.90
N PHE A 342 -9.02 -19.82 -17.65
CA PHE A 342 -8.49 -19.27 -18.92
C PHE A 342 -8.31 -20.32 -20.02
N ILE A 343 -9.25 -21.28 -20.11
CA ILE A 343 -9.54 -22.05 -21.35
C ILE A 343 -10.99 -21.78 -21.75
#